data_AF-A0A8R1XZX0-F1
#
_entry.id   AF-A0A8R1XZX0-F1
#
_cell.length_a   1.000
_cell.length_b   1.000
_cell.length_c   1.000
_cell.angle_alpha   90.00
_cell.angle_beta   90.00
_cell.angle_gamma   90.00
#
_symmetry.space_group_name_H-M   'P 1'
#
loop_
_entity.id
_entity.type
_entity.pdbx_description
1 polymer ?
#
loop_
_entity_poly.entity_id
_entity_poly.type
_entity_poly.pdbx_seq_one_letter_code
_entity_poly.pdbx_strand_id
1 'polypeptide(L)'
;MTVSSSKITTSFSCFFRSFPSLTRVSTKNRSLQGTNPQSRGDSSLELEAIAAVHELSFAVKTISVSEILPRTPDLIFVNVTTVEGQPYCLELTLKGWRVTSLRHDCMQGDYTRLDLFTVYYDTLYDLMDKLSPDYRNLFSEKLAQKLRMLQVSDFSFACEDDDPLSSSFISTATLSTNLIGNLDIDAPICCTTLARDSHTNDDISHDEDDNS
;
A
#
# COMPACT_ATOMS: atom_id res chain seq x y z
N MET A 1 -19.42 2.30 38.86
CA MET A 1 -20.07 2.31 37.53
C MET A 1 -19.10 1.66 36.56
N THR A 2 -19.36 0.42 36.16
CA THR A 2 -18.52 -0.36 35.23
C THR A 2 -18.93 -0.01 33.80
N VAL A 3 -18.05 0.59 33.02
CA VAL A 3 -18.26 0.87 31.60
C VAL A 3 -17.74 -0.31 30.79
N SER A 4 -18.64 -0.99 30.09
CA SER A 4 -18.34 -2.10 29.19
C SER A 4 -18.15 -1.54 27.77
N SER A 5 -16.91 -1.59 27.26
CA SER A 5 -16.60 -1.21 25.87
C SER A 5 -16.98 -2.35 24.93
N SER A 6 -17.99 -2.09 24.08
CA SER A 6 -18.41 -3.02 23.02
C SER A 6 -17.55 -2.80 21.78
N LYS A 7 -16.83 -3.84 21.34
CA LYS A 7 -16.09 -3.85 20.07
C LYS A 7 -17.09 -4.04 18.93
N ILE A 8 -17.23 -3.05 18.06
CA ILE A 8 -18.02 -3.17 16.82
C ILE A 8 -17.15 -3.85 15.77
N THR A 9 -17.33 -5.17 15.62
CA THR A 9 -16.82 -5.94 14.49
C THR A 9 -17.88 -5.93 13.40
N THR A 10 -17.80 -4.99 12.45
CA THR A 10 -18.67 -4.97 11.28
C THR A 10 -17.97 -5.68 10.13
N SER A 11 -18.38 -6.93 9.86
CA SER A 11 -17.99 -7.70 8.68
C SER A 11 -18.74 -7.19 7.45
N PHE A 12 -18.12 -6.36 6.63
CA PHE A 12 -18.59 -6.08 5.27
C PHE A 12 -17.85 -7.00 4.29
N SER A 13 -18.45 -8.15 4.01
CA SER A 13 -18.12 -8.94 2.84
C SER A 13 -18.89 -8.41 1.63
N CYS A 14 -18.20 -8.36 0.50
CA CYS A 14 -18.68 -8.13 -0.87
C CYS A 14 -18.58 -6.71 -1.46
N PHE A 15 -17.99 -6.71 -2.66
CA PHE A 15 -17.89 -5.64 -3.68
C PHE A 15 -16.93 -4.49 -3.40
N PHE A 16 -15.65 -4.65 -3.81
CA PHE A 16 -15.02 -3.76 -4.79
C PHE A 16 -13.72 -4.41 -5.31
N ARG A 17 -13.87 -5.22 -6.35
CA ARG A 17 -12.81 -5.45 -7.34
C ARG A 17 -12.73 -4.16 -8.18
N SER A 18 -11.52 -3.70 -8.47
CA SER A 18 -11.17 -2.49 -9.24
C SER A 18 -10.87 -1.26 -8.39
N PHE A 19 -9.62 -0.79 -8.50
CA PHE A 19 -9.18 0.51 -8.00
C PHE A 19 -10.09 1.62 -8.57
N PRO A 20 -10.74 2.46 -7.75
CA PRO A 20 -10.86 3.85 -8.09
C PRO A 20 -9.56 4.53 -7.64
N SER A 21 -8.85 5.19 -8.55
CA SER A 21 -7.92 6.25 -8.14
C SER A 21 -8.76 7.32 -7.44
N LEU A 22 -8.90 7.23 -6.11
CA LEU A 22 -9.62 8.23 -5.31
C LEU A 22 -8.92 9.60 -5.30
N THR A 23 -7.72 9.68 -5.88
CA THR A 23 -6.91 10.89 -5.97
C THR A 23 -7.55 12.04 -6.76
N ARG A 24 -8.56 11.78 -7.61
CA ARG A 24 -9.26 12.86 -8.36
C ARG A 24 -10.71 13.11 -7.95
N VAL A 25 -11.28 12.19 -7.18
CA VAL A 25 -12.68 12.24 -6.77
C VAL A 25 -12.84 12.97 -5.43
N SER A 26 -11.85 12.84 -4.54
CA SER A 26 -11.83 13.44 -3.21
C SER A 26 -12.08 14.96 -3.22
N THR A 27 -11.35 15.74 -4.02
CA THR A 27 -11.52 17.21 -4.05
C THR A 27 -12.86 17.66 -4.67
N LYS A 28 -13.35 16.96 -5.71
CA LYS A 28 -14.59 17.34 -6.40
C LYS A 28 -15.83 16.97 -5.57
N ASN A 29 -15.80 15.84 -4.88
CA ASN A 29 -16.92 15.36 -4.09
C ASN A 29 -17.15 16.20 -2.83
N ARG A 30 -16.10 16.79 -2.24
CA ARG A 30 -16.23 17.67 -1.07
C ARG A 30 -17.06 18.94 -1.34
N SER A 31 -17.10 19.42 -2.58
CA SER A 31 -17.84 20.65 -2.92
C SER A 31 -19.30 20.44 -3.34
N LEU A 32 -19.72 19.20 -3.64
CA LEU A 32 -21.02 18.91 -4.28
C LEU A 32 -22.06 18.32 -3.33
N GLN A 33 -21.91 18.49 -2.01
CA GLN A 33 -22.97 18.17 -1.03
C GLN A 33 -24.08 19.24 -1.09
N GLY A 34 -25.01 19.05 -2.03
CA GLY A 34 -26.17 19.93 -2.20
C GLY A 34 -27.50 19.22 -2.41
N THR A 35 -27.60 17.90 -2.23
CA THR A 35 -28.87 17.19 -2.51
C THR A 35 -29.20 16.13 -1.46
N ASN A 36 -30.30 16.39 -0.74
CA ASN A 36 -31.09 15.49 0.11
C ASN A 36 -30.71 15.41 1.61
N PRO A 37 -31.31 16.27 2.47
CA PRO A 37 -31.19 16.19 3.93
C PRO A 37 -31.97 15.02 4.59
N GLN A 38 -32.55 14.08 3.81
CA GLN A 38 -33.29 12.94 4.34
C GLN A 38 -32.60 11.58 4.18
N SER A 39 -31.38 11.53 3.62
CA SER A 39 -30.57 10.31 3.72
C SER A 39 -29.90 10.29 5.10
N ARG A 40 -30.46 9.51 6.01
CA ARG A 40 -29.86 9.15 7.31
C ARG A 40 -28.54 8.34 7.19
N GLY A 41 -27.97 8.23 6.00
CA GLY A 41 -26.75 7.49 5.72
C GLY A 41 -25.58 8.44 5.52
N ASP A 42 -24.53 8.22 6.30
CA ASP A 42 -23.13 8.59 6.12
C ASP A 42 -22.83 9.87 5.30
N SER A 43 -22.30 10.89 5.98
CA SER A 43 -21.81 12.09 5.30
C SER A 43 -20.70 11.74 4.30
N SER A 44 -20.49 12.59 3.27
CA SER A 44 -19.43 12.34 2.29
C SER A 44 -18.04 12.23 2.92
N LEU A 45 -17.76 13.01 3.97
CA LEU A 45 -16.50 12.91 4.69
C LEU A 45 -16.41 11.64 5.53
N GLU A 46 -17.54 11.15 6.06
CA GLU A 46 -17.58 9.87 6.76
C GLU A 46 -17.28 8.70 5.81
N LEU A 47 -17.88 8.68 4.62
CA LEU A 47 -17.56 7.69 3.60
C LEU A 47 -16.08 7.77 3.16
N GLU A 48 -15.55 8.98 3.00
CA GLU A 48 -14.14 9.20 2.66
C GLU A 48 -13.20 8.70 3.77
N ALA A 49 -13.51 8.99 5.04
CA ALA A 49 -12.73 8.51 6.17
C ALA A 49 -12.74 6.98 6.26
N ILE A 50 -13.90 6.34 6.08
CA ILE A 50 -14.04 4.88 6.10
C ILE A 50 -13.25 4.25 4.95
N ALA A 51 -13.36 4.80 3.74
CA ALA A 51 -12.58 4.33 2.59
C ALA A 51 -11.08 4.44 2.86
N ALA A 52 -10.63 5.57 3.40
CA ALA A 52 -9.22 5.80 3.71
C ALA A 52 -8.67 4.83 4.78
N VAL A 53 -9.44 4.57 5.85
CA VAL A 53 -9.09 3.58 6.88
C VAL A 53 -8.88 2.19 6.25
N HIS A 54 -9.79 1.79 5.37
CA HIS A 54 -9.70 0.50 4.70
C HIS A 54 -8.53 0.44 3.73
N GLU A 55 -8.38 1.44 2.88
CA GLU A 55 -7.34 1.49 1.84
C GLU A 55 -5.92 1.53 2.42
N LEU A 56 -5.71 2.27 3.51
CA LEU A 56 -4.39 2.48 4.09
C LEU A 56 -4.02 1.45 5.17
N SER A 57 -4.97 0.62 5.62
CA SER A 57 -4.78 -0.33 6.72
C SER A 57 -3.54 -1.23 6.60
N PHE A 58 -3.09 -1.53 5.38
CA PHE A 58 -1.93 -2.38 5.13
C PHE A 58 -0.57 -1.66 5.32
N ALA A 59 -0.55 -0.33 5.29
CA ALA A 59 0.68 0.48 5.23
C ALA A 59 0.95 1.26 6.53
N VAL A 60 0.24 0.90 7.60
CA VAL A 60 0.30 1.54 8.92
C VAL A 60 0.19 0.46 9.99
N LYS A 61 0.63 0.76 11.22
CA LYS A 61 0.46 -0.17 12.34
C LYS A 61 -0.99 -0.24 12.80
N THR A 62 -1.66 0.91 12.88
CA THR A 62 -3.10 1.02 13.18
C THR A 62 -3.68 2.26 12.50
N ILE A 63 -4.94 2.18 12.06
CA ILE A 63 -5.71 3.34 11.61
C ILE A 63 -7.18 3.16 11.99
N SER A 64 -7.81 4.20 12.52
CA SER A 64 -9.23 4.18 12.91
C SER A 64 -9.80 5.58 12.99
N VAL A 65 -11.11 5.72 12.77
CA VAL A 65 -11.83 6.97 13.10
C VAL A 65 -11.80 7.16 14.63
N SER A 66 -11.58 8.39 15.11
CA SER A 66 -11.62 8.70 16.54
C SER A 66 -13.03 8.53 17.09
N GLU A 67 -13.15 7.83 18.22
CA GLU A 67 -14.41 7.68 18.95
C GLU A 67 -14.62 8.78 20.01
N ILE A 68 -13.55 9.52 20.34
CA ILE A 68 -13.53 10.48 21.45
C ILE A 68 -13.76 11.91 20.95
N LEU A 69 -13.22 12.24 19.78
CA LEU A 69 -13.29 13.60 19.24
C LEU A 69 -14.63 13.86 18.51
N PRO A 70 -15.06 15.14 18.43
CA PRO A 70 -16.31 15.49 17.76
C PRO A 70 -16.35 15.01 16.31
N ARG A 71 -17.49 14.42 15.94
CA ARG A 71 -17.76 13.95 14.59
C ARG A 71 -18.91 14.75 14.00
N THR A 72 -18.65 15.53 12.97
CA THR A 72 -19.67 16.30 12.25
C THR A 72 -19.62 15.96 10.76
N PRO A 73 -20.67 16.28 9.98
CA PRO A 73 -20.66 16.06 8.53
C PRO A 73 -19.48 16.73 7.78
N ASP A 74 -18.90 17.78 8.38
CA ASP A 74 -17.86 18.62 7.79
C ASP A 74 -16.47 18.43 8.43
N LEU A 75 -16.38 17.64 9.51
CA LEU A 75 -15.14 17.39 10.26
C LEU A 75 -15.15 15.98 10.87
N ILE A 76 -14.18 15.17 10.47
CA ILE A 76 -13.95 13.83 11.01
C ILE A 76 -12.51 13.75 11.52
N PHE A 77 -12.29 13.15 12.69
CA PHE A 77 -10.95 12.86 13.20
C PHE A 77 -10.57 11.40 12.98
N VAL A 78 -9.32 11.16 12.58
CA VAL A 78 -8.77 9.82 12.29
C VAL A 78 -7.45 9.67 13.02
N ASN A 79 -7.33 8.60 13.80
CA ASN A 79 -6.09 8.21 14.46
C ASN A 79 -5.28 7.29 13.55
N VAL A 80 -3.99 7.58 13.44
CA VAL A 80 -3.03 6.75 12.69
C VAL A 80 -1.84 6.47 13.59
N THR A 81 -1.34 5.24 13.55
CA THR A 81 0.00 4.91 14.04
C THR A 81 0.79 4.43 12.84
N THR A 82 1.86 5.15 12.49
CA THR A 82 2.71 4.77 11.36
C THR A 82 3.44 3.46 11.65
N VAL A 83 4.06 2.87 10.64
CA VAL A 83 4.82 1.62 10.82
C VAL A 83 6.04 1.78 11.71
N GLU A 84 6.59 3.00 11.78
CA GLU A 84 7.65 3.42 12.70
C GLU A 84 7.14 3.60 14.15
N GLY A 85 5.84 3.39 14.39
CA GLY A 85 5.22 3.44 15.72
C GLY A 85 4.83 4.84 16.19
N GLN A 86 4.88 5.85 15.33
CA GLN A 86 4.54 7.23 15.69
C GLN A 86 3.01 7.45 15.60
N PRO A 87 2.35 7.91 16.68
CA PRO A 87 0.93 8.20 16.66
C PRO A 87 0.65 9.61 16.15
N TYR A 88 -0.42 9.74 15.38
CA TYR A 88 -0.95 11.00 14.88
C TYR A 88 -2.47 11.02 15.01
N CYS A 89 -3.02 12.18 15.33
CA CYS A 89 -4.43 12.47 15.13
C CYS A 89 -4.53 13.41 13.93
N LEU A 90 -5.37 13.02 12.96
CA LEU A 90 -5.59 13.73 11.72
C LEU A 90 -7.02 14.26 11.70
N GLU A 91 -7.21 15.42 11.11
CA GLU A 91 -8.53 15.90 10.72
C GLU A 91 -8.75 15.75 9.22
N LEU A 92 -9.96 15.33 8.87
CA LEU A 92 -10.49 15.36 7.52
C LEU A 92 -11.60 16.42 7.48
N THR A 93 -11.46 17.39 6.58
CA THR A 93 -12.43 18.45 6.33
C THR A 93 -12.69 18.58 4.83
N LEU A 94 -13.61 19.47 4.45
CA LEU A 94 -13.81 19.86 3.04
C LEU A 94 -12.52 20.36 2.35
N LYS A 95 -11.55 20.89 3.12
CA LYS A 95 -10.26 21.35 2.60
C LYS A 95 -9.26 20.23 2.33
N GLY A 96 -9.45 19.05 2.92
CA GLY A 96 -8.53 17.93 2.85
C GLY A 96 -8.09 17.43 4.24
N TRP A 97 -6.92 16.79 4.26
CA TRP A 97 -6.33 16.10 5.41
C TRP A 97 -5.26 16.95 6.09
N ARG A 98 -5.26 17.03 7.42
CA ARG A 98 -4.24 17.77 8.19
C ARG A 98 -3.89 17.03 9.47
N VAL A 99 -2.64 17.16 9.93
CA VAL A 99 -2.23 16.70 11.27
C VAL A 99 -2.75 17.65 12.33
N THR A 100 -3.52 17.13 13.29
CA THR A 100 -4.02 17.92 14.43
C THR A 100 -3.19 17.67 15.68
N SER A 101 -2.60 16.48 15.87
CA SER A 101 -1.71 16.20 17.00
C SER A 101 -0.75 15.03 16.74
N LEU A 102 0.33 14.93 17.55
CA LEU A 102 1.26 13.78 17.61
C LEU A 102 0.81 12.72 18.63
N ARG A 103 -0.49 12.71 18.95
CA ARG A 103 -1.12 11.76 19.87
C ARG A 103 -2.49 11.43 19.32
N HIS A 104 -2.96 10.21 19.55
CA HIS A 104 -4.34 9.84 19.26
C HIS A 104 -5.31 10.66 20.09
N ASP A 105 -6.50 10.88 19.53
CA ASP A 105 -7.63 11.53 20.21
C ASP A 105 -7.30 12.90 20.81
N CYS A 106 -6.36 13.59 20.19
CA CYS A 106 -5.90 14.91 20.62
C CYS A 106 -6.00 15.91 19.49
N MET A 107 -6.51 17.10 19.79
CA MET A 107 -6.57 18.22 18.85
C MET A 107 -5.49 19.28 19.12
N GLN A 108 -4.58 19.01 20.05
CA GLN A 108 -3.54 19.95 20.42
C GLN A 108 -2.35 19.78 19.47
N GLY A 109 -2.28 20.68 18.49
CA GLY A 109 -1.11 20.82 17.64
C GLY A 109 0.09 21.38 18.40
N ASP A 110 1.27 21.27 17.81
CA ASP A 110 2.50 21.85 18.32
C ASP A 110 2.88 23.09 17.51
N TYR A 111 2.71 24.27 18.10
CA TYR A 111 3.00 25.55 17.47
C TYR A 111 4.48 25.73 17.09
N THR A 112 5.39 24.90 17.63
CA THR A 112 6.82 24.93 17.25
C THR A 112 7.08 24.30 15.87
N ARG A 113 6.13 23.50 15.35
CA ARG A 113 6.23 22.81 14.06
C ARG A 113 5.08 23.21 13.14
N LEU A 114 4.95 24.51 12.91
CA LEU A 114 3.81 25.09 12.20
C LEU A 114 3.55 24.43 10.83
N ASP A 115 4.61 24.11 10.09
CA ASP A 115 4.54 23.47 8.77
C ASP A 115 3.82 22.11 8.79
N LEU A 116 3.85 21.39 9.93
CA LEU A 116 3.17 20.10 10.07
C LEU A 116 1.69 20.26 10.43
N PHE A 117 1.35 21.23 11.28
CA PHE A 117 0.01 21.38 11.86
C PHE A 117 -0.89 22.38 11.13
N THR A 118 -0.39 23.06 10.10
CA THR A 118 -1.17 24.06 9.35
C THR A 118 -1.44 23.69 7.89
N VAL A 119 -0.68 22.73 7.35
CA VAL A 119 -0.79 22.32 5.95
C VAL A 119 -1.91 21.30 5.76
N TYR A 120 -2.80 21.59 4.81
CA TYR A 120 -3.77 20.62 4.33
C TYR A 120 -3.21 19.92 3.10
N TYR A 121 -3.39 18.60 3.07
CA TYR A 121 -3.07 17.72 1.96
C TYR A 121 -4.36 17.31 1.28
N ASP A 122 -4.35 17.23 -0.05
CA ASP A 122 -5.55 16.87 -0.81
C ASP A 122 -6.00 15.44 -0.53
N THR A 123 -5.02 14.53 -0.37
CA THR A 123 -5.24 13.11 -0.15
C THR A 123 -4.47 12.61 1.07
N LEU A 124 -4.95 11.53 1.69
CA LEU A 124 -4.24 10.87 2.78
C LEU A 124 -2.90 10.29 2.30
N TYR A 125 -2.80 9.91 1.03
CA TYR A 125 -1.58 9.37 0.42
C TYR A 125 -0.42 10.38 0.47
N ASP A 126 -0.69 11.64 0.10
CA ASP A 126 0.32 12.71 0.10
C ASP A 126 0.78 13.04 1.52
N LEU A 127 -0.15 13.02 2.48
CA LEU A 127 0.16 13.21 3.89
C LEU A 127 1.03 12.05 4.42
N MET A 128 0.69 10.80 4.10
CA MET A 128 1.42 9.63 4.57
C MET A 128 2.83 9.52 3.99
N ASP A 129 3.03 9.96 2.75
CA ASP A 129 4.37 10.10 2.14
C ASP A 129 5.28 11.03 2.97
N LYS A 130 4.69 12.01 3.66
CA LYS A 130 5.42 12.92 4.54
C LYS A 130 5.62 12.38 5.96
N LEU A 131 4.63 11.64 6.50
CA LEU A 131 4.64 11.18 7.90
C LEU A 131 5.46 9.91 8.13
N SER A 132 5.46 8.99 7.16
CA SER A 132 6.06 7.66 7.30
C SER A 132 7.04 7.39 6.16
N PRO A 133 8.35 7.47 6.41
CA PRO A 133 9.37 7.16 5.40
C PRO A 133 9.20 5.78 4.75
N ASP A 134 8.76 4.78 5.52
CA ASP A 134 8.62 3.40 5.02
C ASP A 134 7.29 3.16 4.29
N TYR A 135 6.33 4.09 4.36
CA TYR A 135 5.04 4.00 3.70
C TYR A 135 5.16 3.71 2.21
N ARG A 136 6.10 4.38 1.52
CA ARG A 136 6.32 4.20 0.07
C ARG A 136 6.74 2.78 -0.29
N ASN A 137 7.58 2.17 0.54
CA ASN A 137 8.08 0.82 0.33
C ASN A 137 6.93 -0.18 0.43
N LEU A 138 6.11 -0.06 1.49
CA LEU A 138 4.93 -0.91 1.70
C LEU A 138 3.88 -0.73 0.61
N PHE A 139 3.63 0.51 0.20
CA PHE A 139 2.71 0.81 -0.90
C PHE A 139 3.16 0.15 -2.20
N SER A 140 4.46 0.25 -2.52
CA SER A 140 5.06 -0.34 -3.71
C SER A 140 5.01 -1.88 -3.66
N GLU A 141 5.30 -2.46 -2.50
CA GLU A 141 5.19 -3.92 -2.29
C GLU A 141 3.75 -4.42 -2.47
N LYS A 142 2.77 -3.70 -1.93
CA LYS A 142 1.35 -4.06 -2.09
C LYS A 142 0.91 -4.00 -3.54
N LEU A 143 1.36 -2.99 -4.28
CA LEU A 143 1.10 -2.87 -5.70
C LEU A 143 1.74 -4.03 -6.47
N ALA A 144 3.01 -4.34 -6.20
CA ALA A 144 3.72 -5.47 -6.82
C ALA A 144 3.04 -6.82 -6.50
N GLN A 145 2.56 -7.02 -5.26
CA GLN A 145 1.78 -8.20 -4.89
C GLN A 145 0.50 -8.30 -5.73
N LYS A 146 -0.28 -7.22 -5.84
CA LYS A 146 -1.50 -7.20 -6.65
C LYS A 146 -1.22 -7.46 -8.13
N LEU A 147 -0.16 -6.90 -8.70
CA LEU A 147 0.24 -7.14 -10.09
C LEU A 147 0.61 -8.61 -10.32
N ARG A 148 1.37 -9.23 -9.42
CA ARG A 148 1.69 -10.67 -9.49
C ARG A 148 0.43 -11.54 -9.44
N MET A 149 -0.52 -11.20 -8.60
CA MET A 149 -1.80 -11.94 -8.52
C MET A 149 -2.60 -11.87 -9.83
N LEU A 150 -2.55 -10.73 -10.53
CA LEU A 150 -3.20 -10.57 -11.83
C LEU A 150 -2.50 -11.36 -12.94
N GLN A 151 -1.16 -11.37 -12.94
CA GLN A 151 -0.39 -12.16 -13.91
C GLN A 151 -0.62 -13.67 -13.76
N VAL A 152 -0.75 -14.16 -12.53
CA VAL A 152 -1.03 -15.59 -12.28
C VAL A 152 -2.46 -15.96 -12.65
N SER A 153 -3.43 -15.05 -12.46
CA SER A 153 -4.82 -15.31 -12.86
C SER A 153 -5.01 -15.42 -14.38
N ASP A 154 -4.12 -14.81 -15.18
CA ASP A 154 -4.17 -14.92 -16.65
C ASP A 154 -3.58 -16.24 -17.17
N PHE A 155 -2.89 -17.04 -16.34
CA PHE A 155 -2.25 -18.31 -16.73
C PHE A 155 -2.86 -19.56 -16.06
N SER A 156 -4.00 -19.42 -15.38
CA SER A 156 -4.69 -20.54 -14.71
C SER A 156 -6.15 -20.68 -15.20
N PHE A 157 -6.30 -20.97 -16.49
CA PHE A 157 -7.52 -21.56 -17.06
C PHE A 157 -7.16 -22.40 -18.29
N ALA A 158 -6.45 -23.50 -18.07
CA ALA A 158 -6.25 -24.59 -19.03
C ALA A 158 -5.58 -25.78 -18.31
N CYS A 159 -6.38 -26.60 -17.62
CA CYS A 159 -6.01 -27.98 -17.32
C CYS A 159 -7.29 -28.77 -17.05
N GLU A 160 -7.77 -29.38 -18.13
CA GLU A 160 -8.18 -30.78 -18.22
C GLU A 160 -8.58 -31.46 -16.89
N ASP A 161 -9.89 -31.57 -16.67
CA ASP A 161 -10.50 -32.68 -15.94
C ASP A 161 -11.61 -33.23 -16.84
N ASP A 162 -11.21 -33.92 -17.92
CA ASP A 162 -12.12 -34.75 -18.71
C ASP A 162 -12.17 -36.15 -18.09
N ASP A 163 -13.38 -36.55 -17.74
CA ASP A 163 -13.79 -37.85 -17.23
C ASP A 163 -13.20 -39.04 -18.02
N PRO A 164 -12.72 -40.11 -17.35
CA PRO A 164 -12.13 -41.26 -18.05
C PRO A 164 -13.20 -42.28 -18.47
N LEU A 165 -14.28 -41.90 -19.16
CA LEU A 165 -15.25 -42.87 -19.73
C LEU A 165 -16.02 -42.31 -20.93
N SER A 166 -15.39 -42.16 -22.10
CA SER A 166 -16.13 -42.39 -23.34
C SER A 166 -15.20 -42.80 -24.47
N SER A 167 -15.54 -43.94 -25.04
CA SER A 167 -14.84 -44.69 -26.06
C SER A 167 -14.83 -43.98 -27.41
N SER A 168 -13.74 -44.25 -28.16
CA SER A 168 -13.71 -44.50 -29.62
C SER A 168 -13.97 -43.26 -30.50
N PHE A 169 -13.09 -42.87 -31.42
CA PHE A 169 -12.62 -43.64 -32.57
C PHE A 169 -11.61 -42.77 -33.37
N ILE A 170 -10.54 -43.41 -33.90
CA ILE A 170 -9.88 -43.12 -35.20
C ILE A 170 -9.08 -41.81 -35.31
N SER A 171 -7.86 -41.68 -35.84
CA SER A 171 -6.78 -42.59 -36.25
C SER A 171 -5.54 -41.71 -36.52
N THR A 172 -4.40 -42.17 -36.00
CA THR A 172 -3.05 -42.21 -36.60
C THR A 172 -2.62 -41.16 -37.65
N ALA A 173 -1.57 -40.40 -37.32
CA ALA A 173 -0.39 -40.27 -38.18
C ALA A 173 0.87 -40.01 -37.34
N THR A 174 1.61 -41.08 -37.10
CA THR A 174 2.94 -41.12 -36.48
C THR A 174 4.00 -40.77 -37.53
N LEU A 175 5.03 -40.00 -37.18
CA LEU A 175 6.38 -40.29 -37.70
C LEU A 175 7.44 -39.92 -36.66
N SER A 176 8.00 -40.97 -36.08
CA SER A 176 9.06 -41.03 -35.08
C SER A 176 10.43 -40.80 -35.73
N THR A 177 11.45 -40.38 -34.96
CA THR A 177 12.55 -41.26 -34.51
C THR A 177 13.72 -40.48 -33.88
N ASN A 178 14.03 -40.88 -32.63
CA ASN A 178 15.34 -41.24 -32.07
C ASN A 178 16.49 -40.21 -32.04
N LEU A 179 17.04 -39.95 -30.83
CA LEU A 179 18.28 -40.57 -30.35
C LEU A 179 18.68 -40.06 -28.94
N ILE A 180 18.99 -41.04 -28.07
CA ILE A 180 20.03 -41.10 -27.02
C ILE A 180 20.54 -39.82 -26.32
N GLY A 181 20.54 -39.83 -24.99
CA GLY A 181 21.45 -39.02 -24.15
C GLY A 181 21.08 -39.02 -22.66
N ASN A 182 21.80 -39.79 -21.85
CA ASN A 182 21.86 -39.69 -20.39
C ASN A 182 22.18 -38.26 -19.94
N LEU A 183 21.59 -37.78 -18.83
CA LEU A 183 22.24 -36.86 -17.89
C LEU A 183 21.48 -36.84 -16.56
N ASP A 184 22.03 -37.52 -15.54
CA ASP A 184 21.83 -37.17 -14.13
C ASP A 184 22.67 -35.91 -13.85
N ILE A 185 22.09 -34.87 -13.26
CA ILE A 185 22.84 -33.76 -12.65
C ILE A 185 22.20 -33.38 -11.31
N ASP A 186 22.83 -33.88 -10.23
CA ASP A 186 22.93 -33.17 -8.95
C ASP A 186 23.94 -32.02 -9.10
N ALA A 187 23.57 -30.78 -8.71
CA ALA A 187 24.41 -29.77 -8.03
C ALA A 187 23.84 -28.32 -8.14
N PRO A 188 24.07 -27.45 -7.13
CA PRO A 188 23.37 -26.18 -6.97
C PRO A 188 24.08 -24.98 -7.61
N ILE A 189 23.32 -23.97 -8.03
CA ILE A 189 23.86 -22.71 -8.55
C ILE A 189 24.20 -21.78 -7.37
N CYS A 190 25.49 -21.69 -7.05
CA CYS A 190 26.12 -20.65 -6.25
C CYS A 190 27.07 -19.87 -7.15
N CYS A 191 26.90 -18.56 -7.28
CA CYS A 191 27.86 -17.68 -7.93
C CYS A 191 28.48 -16.71 -6.91
N THR A 192 29.59 -17.13 -6.32
CA THR A 192 30.63 -16.26 -5.76
C THR A 192 31.93 -16.57 -6.48
N THR A 193 32.53 -15.56 -7.12
CA THR A 193 33.93 -15.60 -7.55
C THR A 193 34.59 -14.30 -7.12
N LEU A 194 35.24 -14.35 -5.96
CA LEU A 194 36.46 -13.62 -5.65
C LEU A 194 37.62 -14.39 -6.30
N ALA A 195 38.46 -13.72 -7.08
CA ALA A 195 39.91 -13.98 -7.18
C ALA A 195 40.53 -13.11 -8.29
N ARG A 196 41.41 -12.18 -7.90
CA ARG A 196 42.74 -12.02 -8.49
C ARG A 196 43.53 -10.97 -7.69
N ASP A 197 44.30 -11.46 -6.73
CA ASP A 197 45.53 -10.83 -6.27
C ASP A 197 46.63 -11.08 -7.31
N SER A 198 47.37 -10.04 -7.69
CA SER A 198 48.78 -10.15 -8.07
C SER A 198 49.44 -8.77 -8.26
N HIS A 199 50.33 -8.44 -7.33
CA HIS A 199 51.63 -7.77 -7.50
C HIS A 199 51.75 -6.34 -8.09
N THR A 200 52.03 -5.41 -7.16
CA THR A 200 53.19 -4.49 -7.09
C THR A 200 53.92 -4.12 -8.39
N ASN A 201 53.99 -2.82 -8.68
CA ASN A 201 55.23 -2.14 -9.10
C ASN A 201 55.21 -0.69 -8.61
N ASP A 202 56.39 -0.28 -8.16
CA ASP A 202 56.74 0.93 -7.43
C ASP A 202 56.87 2.19 -8.31
N ASP A 203 56.87 3.33 -7.61
CA ASP A 203 57.62 4.57 -7.84
C ASP A 203 57.45 5.35 -9.17
N ILE A 204 57.02 6.61 -9.04
CA ILE A 204 57.90 7.80 -9.21
C ILE A 204 57.07 9.08 -9.01
N SER A 205 57.53 9.88 -8.05
CA SER A 205 57.16 11.27 -7.76
C SER A 205 57.61 12.23 -8.87
N HIS A 206 56.85 13.28 -9.12
CA HIS A 206 57.43 14.58 -9.48
C HIS A 206 56.48 15.72 -9.09
N ASP A 207 56.92 16.51 -8.11
CA ASP A 207 56.49 17.87 -7.81
C ASP A 207 56.80 18.80 -8.99
N GLU A 208 56.05 19.91 -9.12
CA GLU A 208 56.48 21.31 -9.37
C GLU A 208 55.17 22.15 -9.35
N ASP A 209 54.97 22.96 -8.30
CA ASP A 209 55.23 24.41 -8.23
C ASP A 209 54.13 25.25 -8.92
N ASP A 210 53.28 25.93 -8.15
CA ASP A 210 53.53 27.25 -7.54
C ASP A 210 52.92 28.35 -8.43
N ASN A 211 51.99 29.12 -7.86
CA ASN A 211 52.21 30.54 -7.59
C ASN A 211 50.89 31.33 -7.59
N SER A 212 50.64 31.94 -6.42
CA SER A 212 49.88 33.17 -6.14
C SER A 212 48.41 33.31 -6.55
#